data_AF-A0A9P6Q7Q8-F1
#
_entry.id   AF-A0A9P6Q7Q8-F1
#
_cell.length_a   1.000
_cell.length_b   1.000
_cell.length_c   1.000
_cell.angle_alpha   90.00
_cell.angle_beta   90.00
_cell.angle_gamma   90.00
#
_symmetry.space_group_name_H-M   'P 1'
#
loop_
_entity.id
_entity.type
_entity.pdbx_description
1 polymer ?
#
loop_
_entity_poly.entity_id
_entity_poly.type
_entity_poly.pdbx_seq_one_letter_code
_entity_poly.pdbx_strand_id
1 'polypeptide(L)'
;MIFSTLSKASLALIAASILLILTTPTEAHSWADCVDWRFKNPKNKSWNDSNGACFGYARRFPVKAKPFADYDEDWPNRHYEQSHKSPSPDYAPACSDGKSGETDGADERMAKPWTAAYNGRDFRKRRTGAFTTKKIGDTMCIRWPAKNHAVPKERDLSEVFVSFSKPNPKKDPTQKQFLSNIVARLNYKNCTTGGSTDRWPCGGCFPISKKKFTPGHYVGQWRWRLNDNEWYTSCFDVLVKK
;
A
#
# COMPACT_ATOMS: atom_id res chain seq x y z
N MET A 1 47.58 7.86 -33.86
CA MET A 1 46.48 6.92 -34.16
C MET A 1 46.70 5.67 -33.33
N ILE A 2 46.07 5.56 -32.15
CA ILE A 2 46.21 4.37 -31.29
C ILE A 2 44.80 3.95 -30.90
N PHE A 3 44.14 3.22 -31.81
CA PHE A 3 43.04 2.34 -31.45
C PHE A 3 43.48 0.95 -31.85
N SER A 4 44.20 0.31 -30.94
CA SER A 4 44.49 -1.12 -30.98
C SER A 4 43.16 -1.89 -31.01
N THR A 5 43.06 -2.83 -31.93
CA THR A 5 41.94 -3.76 -32.11
C THR A 5 41.56 -4.42 -30.79
N LEU A 6 40.44 -3.99 -30.19
CA LEU A 6 39.78 -4.74 -29.12
C LEU A 6 39.42 -6.12 -29.68
N SER A 7 39.89 -7.18 -29.01
CA SER A 7 39.54 -8.54 -29.41
C SER A 7 38.02 -8.73 -29.28
N LYS A 8 37.44 -9.63 -30.09
CA LYS A 8 36.01 -9.97 -30.01
C LYS A 8 35.59 -10.41 -28.59
N ALA A 9 36.51 -11.00 -27.82
CA ALA A 9 36.30 -11.37 -26.43
C ALA A 9 36.18 -10.16 -25.49
N SER A 10 36.96 -9.10 -25.72
CA SER A 10 36.91 -7.86 -24.94
C SER A 10 35.60 -7.09 -25.19
N LEU A 11 35.12 -7.07 -26.44
CA LEU A 11 33.80 -6.50 -26.79
C LEU A 11 32.65 -7.29 -26.16
N ALA A 12 32.72 -8.63 -26.14
CA ALA A 12 31.71 -9.48 -25.52
C ALA A 12 31.66 -9.30 -24.00
N LEU A 13 32.81 -9.19 -23.34
CA LEU A 13 32.87 -8.92 -21.89
C LEU A 13 32.30 -7.54 -21.56
N ILE A 14 32.67 -6.49 -22.30
CA ILE A 14 32.11 -5.14 -22.08
C ILE A 14 30.59 -5.13 -22.32
N ALA A 15 30.09 -5.81 -23.36
CA ALA A 15 28.67 -5.93 -23.61
C ALA A 15 27.93 -6.69 -22.50
N ALA A 16 28.51 -7.78 -21.97
CA ALA A 16 27.93 -8.52 -20.85
C ALA A 16 27.95 -7.72 -19.54
N SER A 17 29.02 -6.97 -19.28
CA SER A 17 29.11 -6.06 -18.12
C SER A 17 28.08 -4.92 -18.22
N ILE A 18 27.86 -4.35 -19.40
CA ILE A 18 26.81 -3.35 -19.62
C ILE A 18 25.42 -3.97 -19.42
N LEU A 19 25.17 -5.21 -19.89
CA LEU A 19 23.90 -5.90 -19.66
C LEU A 19 23.62 -6.17 -18.17
N LEU A 20 24.65 -6.49 -17.37
CA LEU A 20 24.52 -6.71 -15.93
C LEU A 20 24.29 -5.40 -15.14
N ILE A 21 24.75 -4.26 -15.65
CA ILE A 21 24.47 -2.94 -15.04
C ILE A 21 23.03 -2.48 -15.38
N LEU A 22 22.45 -2.96 -16.48
CA LEU A 22 21.09 -2.63 -16.91
C LEU A 22 19.99 -3.42 -16.19
N THR A 23 20.31 -4.41 -15.35
CA THR A 23 19.34 -5.00 -14.43
C THR A 23 19.20 -4.10 -13.22
N THR A 24 18.50 -2.98 -13.36
CA THR A 24 18.09 -2.18 -12.20
C THR A 24 17.23 -3.06 -11.30
N PRO A 25 17.58 -3.26 -10.02
CA PRO A 25 16.67 -3.90 -9.09
C PRO A 25 15.38 -3.09 -9.10
N THR A 26 14.30 -3.71 -9.56
CA THR A 26 13.00 -3.08 -9.53
C THR A 26 12.52 -3.08 -8.10
N GLU A 27 12.55 -1.92 -7.45
CA GLU A 27 12.00 -1.72 -6.11
C GLU A 27 10.48 -1.96 -6.14
N ALA A 28 10.04 -2.86 -5.27
CA ALA A 28 8.73 -3.47 -5.28
C ALA A 28 7.75 -2.81 -4.29
N HIS A 29 7.75 -1.49 -4.29
CA HIS A 29 7.21 -0.71 -3.19
C HIS A 29 5.72 -0.43 -3.30
N SER A 30 4.86 -1.16 -2.60
CA SER A 30 3.39 -0.95 -2.65
C SER A 30 2.80 -0.40 -1.35
N TRP A 31 1.63 0.24 -1.45
CA TRP A 31 0.90 0.85 -0.34
C TRP A 31 -0.60 0.99 -0.65
N ALA A 32 -1.42 1.20 0.38
CA ALA A 32 -2.82 1.57 0.19
C ALA A 32 -2.94 3.05 -0.22
N ASP A 33 -2.98 3.30 -1.53
CA ASP A 33 -3.21 4.63 -2.12
C ASP A 33 -4.59 5.19 -1.75
N CYS A 34 -5.61 4.33 -1.72
CA CYS A 34 -6.96 4.69 -1.31
C CYS A 34 -7.58 3.58 -0.48
N VAL A 35 -8.27 3.92 0.61
CA VAL A 35 -8.96 2.93 1.47
C VAL A 35 -10.49 3.02 1.39
N ASP A 36 -11.02 4.06 0.75
CA ASP A 36 -12.44 4.17 0.37
C ASP A 36 -12.58 4.60 -1.10
N TRP A 37 -12.18 3.70 -2.00
CA TRP A 37 -12.39 3.88 -3.43
C TRP A 37 -13.87 3.70 -3.79
N ARG A 38 -14.41 4.62 -4.59
CA ARG A 38 -15.79 4.53 -5.08
C ARG A 38 -15.80 4.62 -6.59
N PHE A 39 -16.36 3.59 -7.22
CA PHE A 39 -16.55 3.56 -8.67
C PHE A 39 -17.65 4.54 -9.08
N LYS A 40 -17.42 5.30 -10.15
CA LYS A 40 -18.43 6.15 -10.79
C LYS A 40 -19.53 5.31 -11.43
N ASN A 41 -19.16 4.18 -12.06
CA ASN A 41 -20.08 3.22 -12.62
C ASN A 41 -19.84 1.81 -12.03
N PRO A 42 -20.69 1.34 -11.10
CA PRO A 42 -20.54 0.02 -10.48
C PRO A 42 -20.65 -1.17 -11.44
N LYS A 43 -21.22 -0.98 -12.64
CA LYS A 43 -21.34 -2.04 -13.67
C LYS A 43 -20.10 -2.16 -14.54
N ASN A 44 -19.28 -1.11 -14.63
CA ASN A 44 -18.03 -1.10 -15.37
C ASN A 44 -16.90 -0.65 -14.43
N LYS A 45 -16.51 -1.58 -13.53
CA LYS A 45 -15.52 -1.33 -12.50
C LYS A 45 -14.13 -1.26 -13.12
N SER A 46 -13.44 -0.16 -12.86
CA SER A 46 -12.02 0.02 -13.15
C SER A 46 -11.41 0.87 -12.04
N TRP A 47 -10.17 0.58 -11.70
CA TRP A 47 -9.42 1.22 -10.63
C TRP A 47 -8.73 2.52 -11.07
N ASN A 48 -8.85 2.88 -12.35
CA ASN A 48 -8.34 4.15 -12.89
C ASN A 48 -9.11 5.36 -12.34
N ASP A 49 -8.43 6.50 -12.24
CA ASP A 49 -9.02 7.79 -11.83
C ASP A 49 -10.16 8.28 -12.74
N SER A 50 -10.21 7.83 -13.99
CA SER A 50 -11.34 8.06 -14.89
C SER A 50 -12.63 7.38 -14.40
N ASN A 51 -12.53 6.25 -13.70
CA ASN A 51 -13.64 5.34 -13.38
C ASN A 51 -14.05 5.35 -11.90
N GLY A 52 -13.34 6.08 -11.05
CA GLY A 52 -13.69 6.23 -9.65
C GLY A 52 -13.02 7.44 -9.01
N ALA A 53 -13.13 7.53 -7.69
CA ALA A 53 -12.43 8.52 -6.90
C ALA A 53 -12.21 8.00 -5.48
N CYS A 54 -11.22 8.58 -4.80
CA CYS A 54 -10.89 8.23 -3.44
C CYS A 54 -11.55 9.15 -2.41
N PHE A 55 -12.24 8.55 -1.44
CA PHE A 55 -12.98 9.24 -0.37
C PHE A 55 -12.40 9.02 1.02
N GLY A 56 -11.31 8.26 1.13
CA GLY A 56 -10.71 7.86 2.38
C GLY A 56 -9.30 7.34 2.15
N TYR A 57 -8.36 7.73 3.00
CA TYR A 57 -6.93 7.49 2.77
C TYR A 57 -6.26 6.81 3.97
N ALA A 58 -5.04 6.32 3.77
CA ALA A 58 -4.13 6.00 4.87
C ALA A 58 -3.80 7.24 5.71
N ARG A 59 -3.33 7.01 6.94
CA ARG A 59 -2.96 8.10 7.85
C ARG A 59 -1.89 8.99 7.22
N ARG A 60 -2.08 10.30 7.38
CA ARG A 60 -1.16 11.35 6.89
C ARG A 60 -0.80 11.21 5.41
N PHE A 61 -1.69 10.62 4.60
CA PHE A 61 -1.45 10.43 3.17
C PHE A 61 -1.45 11.80 2.44
N PRO A 62 -0.38 12.18 1.72
CA PRO A 62 -0.31 13.44 1.01
C PRO A 62 -1.17 13.39 -0.27
N VAL A 63 -2.28 14.13 -0.31
CA VAL A 63 -3.18 14.11 -1.48
C VAL A 63 -2.76 15.13 -2.53
N LYS A 64 -2.82 14.71 -3.81
CA LYS A 64 -2.50 15.52 -4.99
C LYS A 64 -1.09 16.13 -4.99
N ALA A 65 -0.15 15.55 -4.23
CA ALA A 65 1.24 16.01 -4.24
C ALA A 65 2.02 15.45 -5.43
N LYS A 66 1.70 14.21 -5.84
CA LYS A 66 2.29 13.48 -6.96
C LYS A 66 1.26 12.60 -7.68
N PRO A 67 1.53 12.14 -8.91
CA PRO A 67 0.71 11.15 -9.61
C PRO A 67 0.56 9.83 -8.84
N PHE A 68 -0.40 9.02 -9.27
CA PHE A 68 -0.58 7.65 -8.75
C PHE A 68 0.72 6.84 -8.92
N ALA A 69 1.04 6.03 -7.90
CA ALA A 69 2.24 5.20 -7.83
C ALA A 69 3.59 5.95 -7.79
N ASP A 70 3.65 7.27 -7.65
CA ASP A 70 4.92 8.03 -7.68
C ASP A 70 5.41 8.48 -6.29
N TYR A 71 5.17 7.69 -5.24
CA TYR A 71 5.53 8.04 -3.86
C TYR A 71 6.68 7.21 -3.25
N ASP A 72 7.39 6.43 -4.06
CA ASP A 72 8.50 5.59 -3.60
C ASP A 72 9.67 6.40 -3.09
N GLU A 73 10.08 7.40 -3.86
CA GLU A 73 11.20 8.28 -3.51
C GLU A 73 10.74 9.54 -2.77
N ASP A 74 9.49 9.56 -2.30
CA ASP A 74 9.01 10.70 -1.52
C ASP A 74 9.65 10.71 -0.12
N TRP A 75 9.65 11.86 0.55
CA TRP A 75 10.11 11.96 1.93
C TRP A 75 8.98 12.47 2.84
N PRO A 76 8.45 11.67 3.77
CA PRO A 76 8.69 10.25 3.88
C PRO A 76 8.00 9.53 2.70
N ASN A 77 8.51 8.36 2.33
CA ASN A 77 7.89 7.57 1.26
C ASN A 77 6.58 6.95 1.76
N ARG A 78 5.82 6.34 0.85
CA ARG A 78 4.52 5.73 1.21
C ARG A 78 4.55 4.23 1.43
N HIS A 79 5.60 3.54 1.03
CA HIS A 79 5.77 2.12 1.29
C HIS A 79 6.41 1.95 2.67
N TYR A 80 5.67 1.40 3.62
CA TYR A 80 6.26 0.89 4.84
C TYR A 80 6.55 -0.58 4.66
N GLU A 81 7.83 -0.93 4.65
CA GLU A 81 8.29 -2.31 4.55
C GLU A 81 8.71 -2.82 5.93
N GLN A 82 8.05 -3.87 6.41
CA GLN A 82 8.36 -4.47 7.70
C GLN A 82 9.70 -5.20 7.62
N SER A 83 10.47 -5.16 8.71
CA SER A 83 11.81 -5.76 8.77
C SER A 83 11.82 -7.25 8.37
N HIS A 84 12.72 -7.63 7.45
CA HIS A 84 12.90 -9.02 7.00
C HIS A 84 13.45 -9.95 8.07
N LYS A 85 14.25 -9.41 9.00
CA LYS A 85 14.88 -10.17 10.09
C LYS A 85 13.90 -10.51 11.22
N SER A 86 12.78 -9.79 11.29
CA SER A 86 11.74 -9.99 12.31
C SER A 86 10.36 -9.60 11.78
N PRO A 87 9.87 -10.22 10.69
CA PRO A 87 8.49 -10.05 10.21
C PRO A 87 7.50 -10.71 11.18
N SER A 88 8.03 -11.37 12.22
CA SER A 88 7.24 -11.93 13.30
C SER A 88 6.29 -10.86 13.82
N PRO A 89 5.00 -11.18 13.93
CA PRO A 89 3.98 -10.25 14.42
C PRO A 89 4.20 -9.75 15.85
N ASP A 90 5.25 -10.25 16.52
CA ASP A 90 5.65 -9.89 17.87
C ASP A 90 6.61 -8.69 17.95
N TYR A 91 7.31 -8.32 16.85
CA TYR A 91 8.37 -7.28 16.90
C TYR A 91 8.18 -6.14 15.91
N ALA A 92 7.81 -6.43 14.65
CA ALA A 92 7.61 -5.36 13.67
C ALA A 92 6.35 -4.53 14.00
N PRO A 93 6.44 -3.19 14.03
CA PRO A 93 5.27 -2.34 14.09
C PRO A 93 4.28 -2.71 12.97
N ALA A 94 2.99 -2.76 13.31
CA ALA A 94 1.97 -3.03 12.30
C ALA A 94 1.75 -1.82 11.38
N CYS A 95 1.85 -0.63 11.97
CA CYS A 95 1.75 0.67 11.32
C CYS A 95 3.14 1.32 11.37
N SER A 96 3.52 2.01 10.31
CA SER A 96 4.77 2.78 10.32
C SER A 96 4.76 3.81 11.45
N ASP A 97 5.91 3.92 12.13
CA ASP A 97 6.23 4.99 13.07
C ASP A 97 7.17 6.05 12.47
N GLY A 98 7.50 5.90 11.18
CA GLY A 98 8.47 6.71 10.44
C GLY A 98 9.92 6.54 10.89
N LYS A 99 10.24 5.44 11.59
CA LYS A 99 11.58 5.17 12.16
C LYS A 99 12.02 3.71 12.13
N SER A 100 11.05 2.80 12.03
CA SER A 100 11.26 1.36 12.10
C SER A 100 10.81 0.73 10.80
N GLY A 101 11.56 -0.26 10.31
CA GLY A 101 11.26 -0.98 9.07
C GLY A 101 12.53 -1.51 8.43
N GLU A 102 12.38 -2.23 7.32
CA GLU A 102 13.45 -2.24 6.31
C GLU A 102 13.46 -0.89 5.60
N THR A 103 12.26 -0.41 5.27
CA THR A 103 12.00 0.96 4.85
C THR A 103 10.93 1.57 5.74
N ASP A 104 11.25 2.68 6.41
CA ASP A 104 10.45 3.22 7.52
C ASP A 104 9.06 3.71 7.12
N GLY A 105 8.80 4.07 5.86
CA GLY A 105 7.51 4.61 5.45
C GLY A 105 7.19 5.99 6.03
N ALA A 106 5.98 6.47 5.76
CA ALA A 106 5.43 7.65 6.41
C ALA A 106 4.89 7.31 7.80
N ASP A 107 5.09 8.19 8.79
CA ASP A 107 4.52 8.04 10.12
C ASP A 107 3.00 7.87 10.07
N GLU A 108 2.55 6.64 10.25
CA GLU A 108 1.16 6.20 10.24
C GLU A 108 0.69 5.86 11.66
N ARG A 109 1.33 6.37 12.71
CA ARG A 109 0.85 6.18 14.09
C ARG A 109 -0.51 6.82 14.30
N MET A 110 -1.35 6.18 15.11
CA MET A 110 -2.64 6.73 15.54
C MET A 110 -2.45 8.13 16.13
N ALA A 111 -3.24 9.08 15.64
CA ALA A 111 -3.26 10.44 16.18
C ALA A 111 -4.23 10.56 17.36
N LYS A 112 -4.10 11.64 18.14
CA LYS A 112 -5.02 12.00 19.22
C LYS A 112 -5.48 13.45 19.06
N PRO A 113 -6.76 13.72 18.71
CA PRO A 113 -7.78 12.75 18.29
C PRO A 113 -7.37 12.02 17.00
N TRP A 114 -7.94 10.83 16.74
CA TRP A 114 -7.60 10.04 15.54
C TRP A 114 -7.87 10.79 14.23
N THR A 115 -8.81 11.75 14.24
CA THR A 115 -9.07 12.65 13.10
C THR A 115 -7.87 13.52 12.72
N ALA A 116 -6.95 13.80 13.64
CA ALA A 116 -5.83 14.71 13.39
C ALA A 116 -4.80 14.16 12.38
N ALA A 117 -4.84 12.86 12.05
CA ALA A 117 -4.05 12.29 10.96
C ALA A 117 -4.62 12.61 9.55
N TYR A 118 -5.76 13.30 9.46
CA TYR A 118 -6.56 13.47 8.25
C TYR A 118 -7.01 14.91 8.05
N ASN A 119 -7.39 15.27 6.82
CA ASN A 119 -7.98 16.57 6.45
C ASN A 119 -7.20 17.80 6.92
N GLY A 120 -5.90 17.64 7.16
CA GLY A 120 -5.02 18.67 7.70
C GLY A 120 -3.82 18.87 6.80
N ARG A 121 -2.65 19.03 7.42
CA ARG A 121 -1.37 19.05 6.73
C ARG A 121 -0.38 18.11 7.40
N ASP A 122 0.49 17.50 6.60
CA ASP A 122 1.64 16.75 7.11
C ASP A 122 2.75 17.72 7.57
N PHE A 123 3.86 17.19 8.08
CA PHE A 123 4.98 18.01 8.56
C PHE A 123 5.68 18.82 7.44
N ARG A 124 5.46 18.46 6.16
CA ARG A 124 5.90 19.20 4.98
C ARG A 124 4.84 20.20 4.49
N LYS A 125 3.80 20.45 5.29
CA LYS A 125 2.68 21.35 5.00
C LYS A 125 1.84 20.90 3.80
N ARG A 126 1.93 19.65 3.35
CA ARG A 126 1.10 19.11 2.25
C ARG A 126 -0.26 18.69 2.79
N ARG A 127 -1.31 18.85 2.01
CA ARG A 127 -2.66 18.46 2.43
C ARG A 127 -2.72 16.95 2.66
N THR A 128 -3.30 16.54 3.78
CA THR A 128 -3.55 15.12 4.05
C THR A 128 -4.93 14.68 3.59
N GLY A 129 -5.05 13.39 3.27
CA GLY A 129 -6.28 12.79 2.78
C GLY A 129 -7.43 12.80 3.78
N ALA A 130 -8.62 12.54 3.25
CA ALA A 130 -9.84 12.48 4.04
C ALA A 130 -9.92 11.23 4.93
N PHE A 131 -10.57 11.40 6.07
CA PHE A 131 -10.93 10.32 6.98
C PHE A 131 -12.13 9.52 6.46
N THR A 132 -12.10 8.19 6.63
CA THR A 132 -13.13 7.27 6.11
C THR A 132 -14.32 7.11 7.08
N THR A 133 -15.54 7.29 6.57
CA THR A 133 -16.77 6.92 7.31
C THR A 133 -17.60 5.95 6.50
N LYS A 134 -18.08 4.87 7.13
CA LYS A 134 -18.92 3.83 6.53
C LYS A 134 -20.09 3.48 7.42
N LYS A 135 -21.19 3.01 6.84
CA LYS A 135 -22.30 2.38 7.56
C LYS A 135 -22.17 0.86 7.51
N ILE A 136 -22.80 0.20 8.46
CA ILE A 136 -22.99 -1.25 8.38
C ILE A 136 -23.81 -1.56 7.12
N GLY A 137 -23.36 -2.54 6.34
CA GLY A 137 -23.92 -2.90 5.04
C GLY A 137 -23.25 -2.20 3.85
N ASP A 138 -22.48 -1.14 4.07
CA ASP A 138 -21.70 -0.53 2.99
C ASP A 138 -20.63 -1.49 2.45
N THR A 139 -20.20 -1.23 1.22
CA THR A 139 -18.97 -1.80 0.67
C THR A 139 -17.82 -0.81 0.82
N MET A 140 -16.66 -1.30 1.23
CA MET A 140 -15.41 -0.57 1.26
C MET A 140 -14.46 -1.18 0.23
N CYS A 141 -13.77 -0.34 -0.54
CA CYS A 141 -12.82 -0.77 -1.56
C CYS A 141 -11.48 -0.10 -1.32
N ILE A 142 -10.40 -0.88 -1.39
CA ILE A 142 -9.03 -0.40 -1.24
C ILE A 142 -8.34 -0.49 -2.61
N ARG A 143 -7.57 0.54 -2.95
CA ARG A 143 -6.76 0.63 -4.18
C ARG A 143 -5.27 0.76 -3.82
N TRP A 144 -4.41 0.09 -4.58
CA TRP A 144 -2.95 0.10 -4.44
C TRP A 144 -2.26 0.03 -5.81
N PRO A 145 -0.99 0.47 -5.94
CA PRO A 145 -0.19 0.26 -7.13
C PRO A 145 0.37 -1.16 -7.18
N ALA A 146 0.37 -1.79 -8.36
CA ALA A 146 0.94 -3.13 -8.55
C ALA A 146 2.47 -3.18 -8.48
N LYS A 147 3.15 -2.09 -8.85
CA LYS A 147 4.62 -2.04 -8.95
C LYS A 147 5.20 -3.21 -9.73
N ASN A 148 4.72 -3.46 -10.93
CA ASN A 148 5.13 -4.57 -11.81
C ASN A 148 4.82 -5.99 -11.31
N HIS A 149 4.43 -6.19 -10.04
CA HIS A 149 4.14 -7.51 -9.45
C HIS A 149 2.77 -8.11 -9.80
N ALA A 150 2.01 -7.44 -10.66
CA ALA A 150 0.74 -7.94 -11.17
C ALA A 150 0.84 -8.64 -12.55
N VAL A 151 2.05 -8.95 -13.01
CA VAL A 151 2.25 -9.66 -14.28
C VAL A 151 2.10 -11.18 -14.13
N PRO A 152 1.73 -11.92 -15.20
CA PRO A 152 1.45 -13.35 -15.12
C PRO A 152 2.60 -14.24 -14.62
N LYS A 153 3.85 -13.80 -14.79
CA LYS A 153 5.05 -14.57 -14.42
C LYS A 153 5.39 -14.50 -12.93
N GLU A 154 4.78 -13.59 -12.18
CA GLU A 154 5.03 -13.41 -10.75
C GLU A 154 4.36 -14.51 -9.94
N ARG A 155 5.03 -14.98 -8.88
CA ARG A 155 4.53 -16.05 -8.00
C ARG A 155 3.18 -15.66 -7.39
N ASP A 156 2.27 -16.62 -7.25
CA ASP A 156 0.94 -16.40 -6.65
C ASP A 156 0.97 -16.32 -5.10
N LEU A 157 1.94 -15.59 -4.54
CA LEU A 157 1.88 -15.13 -3.14
C LEU A 157 1.03 -13.86 -2.97
N SER A 158 0.32 -13.47 -4.04
CA SER A 158 -0.38 -12.21 -4.32
C SER A 158 -1.65 -11.97 -3.49
N GLU A 159 -1.63 -12.26 -2.19
CA GLU A 159 -2.76 -11.97 -1.31
C GLU A 159 -2.53 -10.69 -0.51
N VAL A 160 -3.52 -9.80 -0.57
CA VAL A 160 -3.65 -8.66 0.31
C VAL A 160 -4.55 -9.05 1.47
N PHE A 161 -4.03 -8.90 2.68
CA PHE A 161 -4.81 -9.01 3.91
C PHE A 161 -5.34 -7.63 4.29
N VAL A 162 -6.64 -7.58 4.58
CA VAL A 162 -7.26 -6.43 5.24
C VAL A 162 -7.72 -6.85 6.60
N SER A 163 -7.20 -6.19 7.63
CA SER A 163 -7.48 -6.47 9.02
C SER A 163 -7.99 -5.24 9.74
N PHE A 164 -8.80 -5.43 10.78
CA PHE A 164 -9.29 -4.33 11.62
C PHE A 164 -9.07 -4.62 13.10
N SER A 165 -9.00 -3.57 13.91
CA SER A 165 -8.99 -3.66 15.37
C SER A 165 -10.36 -4.08 15.93
N LYS A 166 -10.45 -4.19 17.26
CA LYS A 166 -11.73 -4.02 17.97
C LYS A 166 -12.18 -2.55 17.88
N PRO A 167 -13.48 -2.24 18.04
CA PRO A 167 -13.94 -0.85 18.05
C PRO A 167 -13.33 -0.04 19.19
N ASN A 168 -13.08 1.24 18.92
CA ASN A 168 -12.52 2.27 19.80
C ASN A 168 -11.20 1.84 20.47
N PRO A 169 -10.19 1.42 19.70
CA PRO A 169 -8.89 1.07 20.27
C PRO A 169 -8.21 2.31 20.87
N LYS A 170 -7.50 2.13 21.98
CA LYS A 170 -6.77 3.22 22.67
C LYS A 170 -5.37 3.48 22.10
N LYS A 171 -4.85 2.54 21.31
CA LYS A 171 -3.54 2.57 20.66
C LYS A 171 -3.58 1.70 19.42
N ASP A 172 -2.55 1.79 18.58
CA ASP A 172 -2.44 0.89 17.43
C ASP A 172 -2.37 -0.59 17.86
N PRO A 173 -3.13 -1.48 17.20
CA PRO A 173 -2.98 -2.91 17.41
C PRO A 173 -1.60 -3.40 17.00
N THR A 174 -1.12 -4.41 17.71
CA THR A 174 0.04 -5.20 17.29
C THR A 174 -0.26 -5.95 15.99
N GLN A 175 0.78 -6.38 15.28
CA GLN A 175 0.60 -7.17 14.05
C GLN A 175 -0.16 -8.47 14.34
N LYS A 176 0.09 -9.11 15.49
CA LYS A 176 -0.63 -10.31 15.93
C LYS A 176 -2.13 -10.06 16.10
N GLN A 177 -2.51 -8.92 16.67
CA GLN A 177 -3.91 -8.54 16.82
C GLN A 177 -4.58 -8.32 15.46
N PHE A 178 -3.91 -7.68 14.50
CA PHE A 178 -4.44 -7.58 13.13
C PHE A 178 -4.60 -8.93 12.44
N LEU A 179 -3.60 -9.81 12.54
CA LEU A 179 -3.66 -11.14 11.92
C LEU A 179 -4.77 -12.01 12.53
N SER A 180 -5.11 -11.80 13.81
CA SER A 180 -6.25 -12.47 14.44
C SER A 180 -7.62 -11.96 13.98
N ASN A 181 -7.69 -10.82 13.29
CA ASN A 181 -8.94 -10.19 12.85
C ASN A 181 -8.88 -9.72 11.38
N ILE A 182 -8.47 -10.63 10.49
CA ILE A 182 -8.58 -10.45 9.04
C ILE A 182 -10.07 -10.43 8.65
N VAL A 183 -10.49 -9.37 7.97
CA VAL A 183 -11.87 -9.21 7.48
C VAL A 183 -11.99 -9.49 5.99
N ALA A 184 -10.90 -9.35 5.23
CA ALA A 184 -10.86 -9.64 3.81
C ALA A 184 -9.49 -10.12 3.37
N ARG A 185 -9.53 -10.93 2.32
CA ARG A 185 -8.41 -11.48 1.57
C ARG A 185 -8.66 -11.11 0.11
N LEU A 186 -7.81 -10.24 -0.44
CA LEU A 186 -8.02 -9.63 -1.75
C LEU A 186 -6.93 -10.10 -2.71
N ASN A 187 -7.29 -10.31 -3.97
CA ASN A 187 -6.33 -10.62 -5.02
C ASN A 187 -5.51 -9.37 -5.35
N TYR A 188 -4.21 -9.38 -5.06
CA TYR A 188 -3.28 -8.29 -5.35
C TYR A 188 -3.27 -7.92 -6.84
N LYS A 189 -3.39 -8.92 -7.72
CA LYS A 189 -3.35 -8.78 -9.18
C LYS A 189 -4.68 -8.34 -9.80
N ASN A 190 -5.70 -7.98 -9.01
CA ASN A 190 -6.98 -7.48 -9.52
C ASN A 190 -6.85 -6.03 -10.01
N CYS A 191 -6.21 -5.88 -11.18
CA CYS A 191 -5.76 -4.62 -11.73
C CYS A 191 -6.57 -4.19 -12.93
N THR A 192 -6.70 -2.88 -13.11
CA THR A 192 -7.04 -2.33 -14.42
C THR A 192 -5.76 -2.23 -15.23
N THR A 193 -5.66 -3.04 -16.28
CA THR A 193 -4.49 -3.06 -17.15
C THR A 193 -4.53 -1.87 -18.11
N GLY A 194 -3.36 -1.30 -18.37
CA GLY A 194 -3.17 -0.18 -19.29
C GLY A 194 -1.91 0.59 -18.96
N GLY A 195 -1.04 0.81 -19.95
CA GLY A 195 0.25 1.48 -19.75
C GLY A 195 1.25 0.64 -18.93
N SER A 196 2.15 1.33 -18.21
CA SER A 196 3.22 0.70 -17.43
C SER A 196 2.68 -0.18 -16.32
N THR A 197 3.19 -1.42 -16.23
CA THR A 197 2.87 -2.40 -15.18
C THR A 197 3.26 -1.91 -13.79
N ASP A 198 4.23 -1.00 -13.70
CA ASP A 198 4.61 -0.33 -12.45
C ASP A 198 3.45 0.47 -11.84
N ARG A 199 2.63 1.07 -12.72
CA ARG A 199 1.59 2.02 -12.34
C ARG A 199 0.18 1.45 -12.49
N TRP A 200 0.03 0.15 -12.73
CA TRP A 200 -1.31 -0.44 -12.81
C TRP A 200 -2.03 -0.26 -11.48
N PRO A 201 -3.22 0.36 -11.47
CA PRO A 201 -4.03 0.45 -10.28
C PRO A 201 -4.78 -0.86 -10.08
N CYS A 202 -4.62 -1.41 -8.89
CA CYS A 202 -5.27 -2.63 -8.46
C CYS A 202 -6.09 -2.38 -7.22
N GLY A 203 -7.02 -3.27 -6.93
CA GLY A 203 -7.83 -3.09 -5.75
C GLY A 203 -8.70 -4.28 -5.41
N GLY A 204 -9.41 -4.16 -4.30
CA GLY A 204 -10.42 -5.13 -3.90
C GLY A 204 -11.44 -4.51 -2.98
N CYS A 205 -12.61 -5.12 -2.91
CA CYS A 205 -13.74 -4.64 -2.13
C CYS A 205 -14.22 -5.69 -1.15
N PHE A 206 -14.71 -5.26 0.00
CA PHE A 206 -15.32 -6.12 1.02
C PHE A 206 -16.46 -5.40 1.74
N PRO A 207 -17.45 -6.13 2.28
CA PRO A 207 -18.57 -5.53 2.98
C PRO A 207 -18.22 -5.18 4.44
N ILE A 208 -18.73 -4.04 4.91
CA ILE A 208 -18.79 -3.68 6.33
C ILE A 208 -19.95 -4.43 6.97
N SER A 209 -19.78 -5.74 7.14
CA SER A 209 -20.86 -6.63 7.58
C SER A 209 -21.13 -6.55 9.08
N LYS A 210 -22.40 -6.67 9.48
CA LYS A 210 -22.82 -6.76 10.89
C LYS A 210 -22.21 -7.94 11.66
N LYS A 211 -21.63 -8.93 10.97
CA LYS A 211 -20.96 -10.08 11.57
C LYS A 211 -19.57 -9.73 12.11
N LYS A 212 -18.91 -8.73 11.52
CA LYS A 212 -17.53 -8.32 11.85
C LYS A 212 -17.44 -6.92 12.44
N PHE A 213 -18.44 -6.08 12.17
CA PHE A 213 -18.43 -4.67 12.56
C PHE A 213 -19.65 -4.32 13.41
N THR A 214 -19.39 -3.49 14.42
CA THR A 214 -20.38 -2.75 15.20
C THR A 214 -20.08 -1.25 15.07
N PRO A 215 -20.99 -0.35 15.45
CA PRO A 215 -20.70 1.08 15.40
C PRO A 215 -19.51 1.45 16.30
N GLY A 216 -18.57 2.24 15.77
CA GLY A 216 -17.37 2.65 16.48
C GLY A 216 -16.23 3.06 15.54
N HIS A 217 -15.18 3.63 16.11
CA HIS A 217 -13.93 3.88 15.41
C HIS A 217 -13.10 2.60 15.34
N TYR A 218 -12.47 2.33 14.20
CA TYR A 218 -11.57 1.20 14.03
C TYR A 218 -10.26 1.66 13.42
N VAL A 219 -9.18 0.95 13.77
CA VAL A 219 -7.94 0.97 12.98
C VAL A 219 -7.99 -0.19 12.01
N GLY A 220 -7.70 0.07 10.74
CA GLY A 220 -7.51 -0.92 9.70
C GLY A 220 -6.05 -0.99 9.25
N GLN A 221 -5.66 -2.17 8.75
CA GLN A 221 -4.38 -2.42 8.12
C GLN A 221 -4.63 -3.05 6.75
N TRP A 222 -4.02 -2.48 5.71
CA TRP A 222 -3.75 -3.15 4.45
C TRP A 222 -2.36 -3.76 4.54
N ARG A 223 -2.21 -5.05 4.24
CA ARG A 223 -0.93 -5.77 4.34
C ARG A 223 -0.76 -6.71 3.17
N TRP A 224 0.33 -6.59 2.45
CA TRP A 224 0.66 -7.41 1.31
C TRP A 224 1.99 -8.13 1.52
N ARG A 225 2.07 -9.39 1.08
CA ARG A 225 3.30 -10.17 1.05
C ARG A 225 3.80 -10.23 -0.39
N LEU A 226 4.96 -9.65 -0.65
CA LEU A 226 5.61 -9.82 -1.95
C LEU A 226 6.34 -11.15 -2.01
N ASN A 227 7.32 -11.32 -1.11
CA ASN A 227 8.16 -12.51 -1.00
C ASN A 227 8.04 -13.12 0.40
N ASP A 228 8.72 -14.24 0.61
CA ASP A 228 8.86 -14.81 1.94
C ASP A 228 9.56 -13.79 2.86
N ASN A 229 8.91 -13.44 3.97
CA ASN A 229 9.37 -12.44 4.94
C ASN A 229 9.38 -10.97 4.47
N GLU A 230 8.88 -10.66 3.28
CA GLU A 230 8.78 -9.31 2.75
C GLU A 230 7.34 -8.80 2.78
N TRP A 231 7.07 -7.78 3.60
CA TRP A 231 5.71 -7.31 3.88
C TRP A 231 5.58 -5.81 3.82
N TYR A 232 4.63 -5.35 3.02
CA TYR A 232 4.25 -3.93 2.93
C TYR A 232 2.97 -3.69 3.68
N THR A 233 2.90 -2.59 4.44
CA THR A 233 1.66 -2.23 5.14
C THR A 233 1.28 -0.77 4.98
N SER A 234 -0.02 -0.51 5.16
CA SER A 234 -0.54 0.84 5.34
C SER A 234 -1.67 0.82 6.36
N CYS A 235 -1.60 1.72 7.34
CA CYS A 235 -2.60 1.86 8.38
C CYS A 235 -3.53 3.04 8.15
N PHE A 236 -4.80 2.81 8.46
CA PHE A 236 -5.88 3.76 8.26
C PHE A 236 -6.92 3.64 9.38
N ASP A 237 -7.77 4.64 9.50
CA ASP A 237 -8.87 4.67 10.46
C ASP A 237 -10.22 4.73 9.74
N VAL A 238 -11.24 4.08 10.31
CA VAL A 238 -12.60 4.07 9.79
C VAL A 238 -13.59 4.29 10.92
N LEU A 239 -14.52 5.23 10.76
CA LEU A 239 -15.70 5.34 11.62
C LEU A 239 -16.83 4.51 11.01
N VAL A 240 -17.22 3.45 11.71
CA VAL A 240 -18.39 2.65 11.35
C VAL A 240 -19.61 3.19 12.08
N LYS A 241 -20.66 3.49 11.32
CA LYS A 241 -21.98 3.94 11.80
C LYS A 241 -23.01 2.83 11.62
N LYS A 242 -24.15 2.99 12.27
CA LYS A 242 -25.33 2.14 12.01
C LYS A 242 -25.78 2.25 10.56
#